data_AF-A0A7W0VW76-F1
#
_entry.id   AF-A0A7W0VW76-F1
#
_cell.length_a   1.000
_cell.length_b   1.000
_cell.length_c   1.000
_cell.angle_alpha   90.00
_cell.angle_beta   90.00
_cell.angle_gamma   90.00
#
_symmetry.space_group_name_H-M   'P 1'
#
loop_
_entity.id
_entity.type
_entity.pdbx_description
1 polymer ?
#
loop_
_entity_poly.entity_id
_entity_poly.type
_entity_poly.pdbx_seq_one_letter_code
_entity_poly.pdbx_strand_id
1 'polypeptide(L)'
;MKRRDVVLAALAAGLGLATLLYHGPGRWFFRGHVGDVAATMFVLAVLGVTRWTLRTRALVTLGIATAIELGQNVWSGGLILGSVFDPWDLAAYLVGVIIGVTYHLAHDVPLPDARPLR
;
A
#
# COMPACT_ATOMS: atom_id res chain seq x y z
N MET A 1 -6.90 10.37 12.04
CA MET A 1 -7.02 9.11 11.28
C MET A 1 -8.49 8.70 11.28
N LYS A 2 -9.09 8.47 10.12
CA LYS A 2 -10.51 8.06 10.03
C LYS A 2 -10.62 6.54 10.18
N ARG A 3 -11.83 6.03 10.51
CA ARG A 3 -12.10 4.58 10.61
C ARG A 3 -11.62 3.80 9.38
N ARG A 4 -11.83 4.36 8.18
CA ARG A 4 -11.39 3.76 6.91
C ARG A 4 -9.88 3.60 6.80
N ASP A 5 -9.09 4.57 7.30
CA ASP A 5 -7.63 4.48 7.27
C ASP A 5 -7.18 3.33 8.18
N VAL A 6 -7.80 3.19 9.36
CA VAL A 6 -7.54 2.08 10.29
C VAL A 6 -7.85 0.72 9.64
N VAL A 7 -9.00 0.61 8.97
CA VAL A 7 -9.41 -0.63 8.28
C VAL A 7 -8.42 -0.96 7.14
N LEU A 8 -8.05 0.03 6.33
CA LEU A 8 -7.08 -0.18 5.25
C LEU A 8 -5.71 -0.60 5.80
N ALA A 9 -5.24 0.02 6.88
CA ALA A 9 -4.00 -0.36 7.56
C ALA A 9 -4.07 -1.79 8.11
N ALA A 10 -5.19 -2.18 8.71
CA ALA A 10 -5.38 -3.53 9.24
C ALA A 10 -5.40 -4.59 8.13
N LEU A 11 -6.10 -4.33 7.02
CA LEU A 11 -6.11 -5.20 5.84
C LEU A 11 -4.71 -5.34 5.23
N ALA A 12 -3.99 -4.23 5.07
CA ALA A 12 -2.64 -4.22 4.56
C ALA A 12 -1.67 -4.99 5.48
N ALA A 13 -1.75 -4.80 6.80
CA ALA A 13 -0.97 -5.56 7.77
C ALA A 13 -1.29 -7.06 7.72
N GLY A 14 -2.57 -7.43 7.58
CA GLY A 14 -3.01 -8.81 7.41
C GLY A 14 -2.43 -9.46 6.15
N LEU A 15 -2.43 -8.74 5.02
CA LEU A 15 -1.80 -9.19 3.77
C LEU A 15 -0.29 -9.35 3.93
N GLY A 16 0.39 -8.36 4.52
CA GLY A 16 1.82 -8.43 4.78
C GLY A 16 2.20 -9.60 5.70
N LEU A 17 1.39 -9.88 6.73
CA LEU A 17 1.60 -11.05 7.57
C LEU A 17 1.38 -12.36 6.80
N ALA A 18 0.34 -12.42 5.97
CA ALA A 18 0.05 -13.60 5.15
C ALA A 18 1.19 -13.91 4.16
N THR A 19 1.80 -12.89 3.54
CA THR A 19 2.95 -13.10 2.63
C THR A 19 4.19 -13.60 3.37
N LEU A 20 4.42 -13.15 4.60
CA LEU A 20 5.53 -13.63 5.45
C LEU A 20 5.34 -15.10 5.86
N LEU A 21 4.11 -15.47 6.21
CA LEU A 21 3.74 -16.82 6.65
C LEU A 21 3.55 -17.80 5.47
N TYR A 22 3.52 -17.32 4.24
CA TYR A 22 3.36 -18.17 3.07
C TYR A 22 4.66 -18.96 2.77
N HIS A 23 4.55 -20.28 2.79
CA HIS A 23 5.65 -21.21 2.51
C HIS A 23 5.40 -22.11 1.29
N GLY A 24 4.36 -21.83 0.50
CA GLY A 24 3.96 -22.64 -0.66
C GLY A 24 4.71 -22.30 -1.97
N PRO A 25 4.31 -22.93 -3.09
CA PRO A 25 4.88 -22.64 -4.41
C PRO A 25 4.69 -21.18 -4.81
N GLY A 26 5.70 -20.55 -5.41
CA GLY A 26 5.65 -19.13 -5.78
C GLY A 26 5.88 -18.17 -4.60
N ARG A 27 6.41 -18.64 -3.47
CA ARG A 27 6.72 -17.81 -2.29
C ARG A 27 7.49 -16.52 -2.62
N TRP A 28 8.44 -16.58 -3.54
CA TRP A 28 9.21 -15.41 -3.96
C TRP A 28 8.32 -14.32 -4.58
N PHE A 29 7.36 -14.71 -5.43
CA PHE A 29 6.38 -13.80 -6.02
C PHE A 29 5.47 -13.17 -4.96
N PHE A 30 4.96 -13.96 -4.02
CA PHE A 30 4.13 -13.43 -2.92
C PHE A 30 4.93 -12.49 -2.01
N ARG A 31 6.19 -12.82 -1.70
CA ARG A 31 7.03 -12.00 -0.82
C ARG A 31 7.52 -10.72 -1.47
N GLY A 32 7.81 -10.72 -2.77
CA GLY A 32 8.12 -9.50 -3.52
C GLY A 32 6.85 -8.69 -3.73
N HIS A 33 6.03 -9.08 -4.68
CA HIS A 33 5.01 -8.18 -5.23
C HIS A 33 3.78 -8.01 -4.32
N VAL A 34 3.26 -9.09 -3.71
CA VAL A 34 2.08 -8.96 -2.82
C VAL A 34 2.46 -8.23 -1.53
N GLY A 35 3.70 -8.43 -1.07
CA GLY A 35 4.30 -7.65 0.01
C GLY A 35 4.33 -6.16 -0.31
N ASP A 36 4.75 -5.79 -1.51
CA ASP A 36 4.86 -4.41 -1.98
C ASP A 36 3.51 -3.71 -2.16
N VAL A 37 2.51 -4.44 -2.67
CA VAL A 37 1.11 -3.99 -2.71
C VAL A 37 0.63 -3.69 -1.30
N ALA A 38 0.85 -4.61 -0.35
CA ALA A 38 0.45 -4.43 1.05
C ALA A 38 1.19 -3.25 1.70
N ALA A 39 2.50 -3.11 1.46
CA ALA A 39 3.32 -2.04 2.02
C ALA A 39 2.82 -0.65 1.56
N THR A 40 2.55 -0.47 0.27
CA THR A 40 2.04 0.81 -0.25
C THR A 40 0.63 1.12 0.24
N MET A 41 -0.26 0.13 0.35
CA MET A 41 -1.56 0.31 1.01
C MET A 41 -1.41 0.76 2.47
N PHE A 42 -0.46 0.16 3.20
CA PHE A 42 -0.19 0.49 4.59
C PHE A 42 0.36 1.91 4.74
N VAL A 43 1.35 2.29 3.94
CA VAL A 43 1.93 3.66 3.95
C VAL A 43 0.84 4.68 3.62
N LEU A 44 0.02 4.43 2.59
CA LEU A 44 -1.09 5.32 2.27
C LEU A 44 -2.03 5.50 3.46
N ALA A 45 -2.41 4.41 4.14
CA ALA A 45 -3.27 4.43 5.32
C ALA A 45 -2.64 5.20 6.50
N VAL A 46 -1.36 4.97 6.79
CA VAL A 46 -0.61 5.68 7.85
C VAL A 46 -0.58 7.17 7.57
N LEU A 47 -0.37 7.59 6.33
CA LEU A 47 -0.44 9.01 5.96
C LEU A 47 -1.83 9.63 6.18
N GLY A 48 -2.86 8.84 6.50
CA GLY A 48 -4.18 9.30 6.95
C GLY A 48 -4.22 9.92 8.34
N VAL A 49 -3.11 9.90 9.09
CA VAL A 49 -2.95 10.75 10.28
C VAL A 49 -2.74 12.23 9.92
N THR A 50 -2.23 12.51 8.71
CA THR A 50 -1.93 13.86 8.25
C THR A 50 -3.19 14.58 7.78
N ARG A 51 -3.11 15.92 7.64
CA ARG A 51 -4.17 16.74 7.02
C ARG A 51 -4.05 16.81 5.50
N TRP A 52 -3.19 16.00 4.88
CA TRP A 52 -2.95 16.05 3.45
C TRP A 52 -4.13 15.49 2.65
N THR A 53 -4.29 16.01 1.44
CA THR A 53 -5.29 15.51 0.49
C THR A 53 -4.97 14.07 0.10
N LEU A 54 -5.99 13.29 -0.31
CA LEU A 54 -5.79 11.91 -0.79
C LEU A 54 -4.77 11.86 -1.94
N ARG A 55 -4.81 12.83 -2.86
CA ARG A 55 -3.86 12.95 -3.97
C ARG A 55 -2.43 13.13 -3.46
N THR A 56 -2.21 14.04 -2.50
CA THR A 56 -0.90 14.25 -1.90
C THR A 56 -0.40 12.99 -1.21
N ARG A 57 -1.25 12.31 -0.44
CA ARG A 57 -0.89 11.05 0.23
C ARG A 57 -0.49 9.97 -0.77
N ALA A 58 -1.23 9.82 -1.88
CA ALA A 58 -0.93 8.87 -2.94
C ALA A 58 0.41 9.17 -3.63
N LEU A 59 0.66 10.44 -3.98
CA LEU A 59 1.92 10.86 -4.58
C LEU A 59 3.11 10.65 -3.64
N VAL A 60 2.97 10.97 -2.36
CA VAL A 60 4.02 10.74 -1.36
C VAL A 60 4.26 9.25 -1.15
N THR A 61 3.21 8.44 -1.09
CA THR A 61 3.34 6.97 -0.98
C THR A 61 4.13 6.40 -2.15
N LEU A 62 3.76 6.77 -3.38
CA LEU A 62 4.46 6.31 -4.57
C LEU A 62 5.91 6.83 -4.59
N GLY A 63 6.13 8.10 -4.23
CA GLY A 63 7.46 8.69 -4.15
C GLY A 63 8.36 7.99 -3.12
N ILE A 64 7.84 7.61 -1.95
CA ILE A 64 8.56 6.82 -0.94
C ILE A 64 8.94 5.46 -1.51
N ALA A 65 7.98 4.75 -2.11
CA ALA A 65 8.22 3.41 -2.66
C ALA A 65 9.30 3.45 -3.77
N THR A 66 9.17 4.38 -4.72
CA THR A 66 10.18 4.57 -5.78
C THR A 66 11.54 4.98 -5.21
N ALA A 67 11.60 5.82 -4.18
CA ALA A 67 12.87 6.23 -3.57
C ALA A 67 13.56 5.07 -2.85
N ILE A 68 12.82 4.19 -2.18
CA ILE A 68 13.35 2.97 -1.55
C ILE A 68 13.97 2.05 -2.60
N GLU A 69 13.23 1.81 -3.69
CA GLU A 69 13.66 0.96 -4.81
C GLU A 69 14.96 1.49 -5.46
N LEU A 70 15.01 2.79 -5.75
CA LEU A 70 16.22 3.44 -6.28
C LEU A 70 17.38 3.41 -5.28
N GLY A 71 17.08 3.57 -3.99
CA GLY A 71 18.06 3.47 -2.90
C GLY A 71 18.68 2.08 -2.80
N GLN A 72 17.88 1.01 -2.93
CA GLN A 72 18.38 -0.37 -2.96
C GLN A 72 19.33 -0.61 -4.13
N ASN A 73 19.12 0.03 -5.28
CA ASN A 73 20.03 -0.07 -6.42
C ASN A 73 21.39 0.60 -6.18
N VAL A 74 21.43 1.69 -5.40
CA VAL A 74 22.66 2.46 -5.14
C VAL A 74 23.42 1.95 -3.92
N TRP A 75 22.72 1.49 -2.89
CA TRP A 75 23.30 1.08 -1.60
C TRP A 75 23.45 -0.43 -1.40
N SER A 76 23.16 -1.26 -2.40
CA SER A 76 23.27 -2.72 -2.31
C SER A 76 24.74 -3.22 -2.34
N GLY A 77 25.54 -2.74 -1.39
CA GLY A 77 26.74 -3.42 -0.90
C GLY A 77 26.42 -4.60 0.03
N GLY A 78 25.38 -5.41 -0.27
CA GLY A 78 25.14 -6.69 0.40
C GLY A 78 24.04 -6.76 1.46
N LEU A 79 23.01 -5.91 1.45
CA LEU A 79 21.78 -6.18 2.23
C LEU A 79 20.86 -7.14 1.44
N ILE A 80 20.76 -8.35 1.97
CA ILE A 80 20.16 -9.57 1.40
C ILE A 80 18.62 -9.47 1.36
N LEU A 81 18.03 -8.57 0.56
CA LEU A 81 16.59 -8.55 0.24
C LEU A 81 16.37 -7.73 -1.05
N GLY A 82 16.20 -8.43 -2.19
CA GLY A 82 15.91 -7.85 -3.51
C GLY A 82 17.15 -7.30 -4.22
N SER A 83 17.72 -8.09 -5.14
CA SER A 83 18.85 -7.68 -5.96
C SER A 83 18.35 -7.12 -7.29
N VAL A 84 18.71 -5.86 -7.57
CA VAL A 84 18.45 -5.14 -8.83
C VAL A 84 17.01 -4.65 -8.98
N PHE A 85 16.87 -3.43 -9.48
CA PHE A 85 15.62 -2.80 -9.90
C PHE A 85 14.74 -3.78 -10.67
N ASP A 86 13.58 -4.14 -10.10
CA ASP A 86 12.55 -4.88 -10.80
C ASP A 86 11.41 -3.93 -11.20
N PRO A 87 11.18 -3.68 -12.50
CA PRO A 87 10.01 -2.91 -12.95
C PRO A 87 8.68 -3.47 -12.44
N TRP A 88 8.62 -4.76 -12.10
CA TRP A 88 7.43 -5.38 -11.52
C TRP A 88 7.14 -4.91 -10.10
N ASP A 89 8.16 -4.55 -9.32
CA ASP A 89 7.97 -4.01 -7.97
C ASP A 89 7.37 -2.60 -8.07
N LEU A 90 7.80 -1.80 -9.06
CA LEU A 90 7.14 -0.51 -9.37
C LEU A 90 5.66 -0.68 -9.76
N ALA A 91 5.34 -1.70 -10.55
CA ALA A 91 3.96 -2.03 -10.89
C ALA A 91 3.16 -2.45 -9.64
N ALA A 92 3.76 -3.23 -8.74
CA ALA A 92 3.15 -3.63 -7.48
C ALA A 92 2.86 -2.41 -6.57
N TYR A 93 3.81 -1.48 -6.46
CA TYR A 93 3.61 -0.21 -5.73
C TYR A 93 2.43 0.58 -6.29
N LEU A 94 2.34 0.68 -7.62
CA LEU A 94 1.24 1.38 -8.29
C LEU A 94 -0.11 0.70 -8.01
N VAL A 95 -0.15 -0.63 -8.07
CA VAL A 95 -1.37 -1.41 -7.77
C VAL A 95 -1.83 -1.17 -6.34
N GLY A 96 -0.94 -1.22 -5.35
CA GLY A 96 -1.33 -0.96 -3.96
C GLY A 96 -1.82 0.46 -3.71
N VAL A 97 -1.22 1.47 -4.34
CA VAL A 97 -1.72 2.85 -4.31
C VAL A 97 -3.11 2.95 -4.96
N ILE A 98 -3.33 2.32 -6.12
CA ILE A 98 -4.64 2.31 -6.80
C ILE A 98 -5.72 1.65 -5.95
N ILE A 99 -5.41 0.51 -5.32
CA ILE A 99 -6.34 -0.19 -4.40
C ILE A 99 -6.68 0.74 -3.24
N GLY A 100 -5.68 1.36 -2.62
CA GLY A 100 -5.87 2.26 -1.49
C GLY A 100 -6.70 3.50 -1.85
N VAL A 101 -6.46 4.12 -3.01
CA VAL A 101 -7.24 5.27 -3.51
C VAL A 101 -8.67 4.85 -3.81
N THR A 102 -8.87 3.76 -4.54
CA THR A 102 -10.20 3.23 -4.86
C THR A 102 -10.99 2.91 -3.61
N TYR A 103 -10.35 2.30 -2.60
CA TYR A 103 -10.95 2.04 -1.30
C TYR A 103 -11.43 3.34 -0.62
N HIS A 104 -10.62 4.40 -0.64
CA HIS A 104 -11.03 5.68 -0.09
C HIS A 104 -12.22 6.29 -0.82
N LEU A 105 -12.19 6.29 -2.16
CA LEU A 105 -13.26 6.84 -2.99
C LEU A 105 -14.59 6.09 -2.75
N ALA A 106 -14.56 4.77 -2.64
CA ALA A 106 -15.74 3.95 -2.34
C ALA A 106 -16.33 4.23 -0.95
N HIS A 107 -15.51 4.69 0.01
CA HIS A 107 -15.91 5.01 1.39
C HIS A 107 -15.98 6.52 1.65
N ASP A 108 -15.96 7.35 0.60
CA ASP A 108 -16.24 8.79 0.62
C ASP A 108 -17.64 9.11 0.05
N VAL A 109 -18.39 8.09 -0.41
CA VAL A 109 -19.79 8.25 -0.86
C VAL A 109 -20.67 8.57 0.35
N PRO A 110 -21.35 9.74 0.38
CA PRO A 110 -22.32 10.04 1.43
C PRO A 110 -23.41 8.98 1.43
N LEU A 111 -23.74 8.43 2.60
CA LEU A 111 -24.94 7.62 2.72
C LEU A 111 -26.12 8.49 2.29
N PRO A 112 -26.99 8.04 1.37
CA PRO A 112 -28.14 8.83 0.96
C PRO A 112 -28.94 9.20 2.21
N ASP A 113 -29.22 10.50 2.36
CA ASP A 113 -29.92 11.05 3.52
C ASP A 113 -31.10 10.14 3.86
N ALA A 114 -31.01 9.48 5.02
CA ALA A 114 -32.12 8.77 5.61
C ALA A 114 -33.17 9.83 5.96
N ARG A 115 -33.98 10.23 4.98
CA ARG A 115 -35.14 11.07 5.25
C ARG A 115 -35.97 10.31 6.27
N PRO A 116 -36.26 10.89 7.45
CA PRO A 116 -37.16 10.24 8.38
C PRO A 116 -38.49 10.03 7.66
N LEU A 117 -38.93 8.77 7.59
CA LEU A 117 -40.28 8.44 7.17
C LEU A 117 -41.20 9.15 8.17
N ARG A 118 -41.86 10.22 7.69
CA ARG A 118 -42.92 10.91 8.43
C ARG A 118 -44.23 10.18 8.24
#